data_AF-A0A7G9ZAW6-F1
#
_entry.id   AF-A0A7G9ZAW6-F1
#
_cell.length_a   1.000
_cell.length_b   1.000
_cell.length_c   1.000
_cell.angle_alpha   90.00
_cell.angle_beta   90.00
_cell.angle_gamma   90.00
#
_symmetry.space_group_name_H-M   'P 1'
#
loop_
_entity.id
_entity.type
_entity.pdbx_description
1 polymer ?
#
loop_
_entity_poly.entity_id
_entity_poly.type
_entity_poly.pdbx_seq_one_letter_code
_entity_poly.pdbx_strand_id
1 'polypeptide(L)'
;MTAEKFSISEAIHFGWNTMKSNLGFFIGLLILVFLFSSLFSIIAAKATEANIFLGIIFYIADFSLSIIISIGLVKIALRFCDNEKGRFADLFSQYPLFPQYLVGSILYGLIVFAGTILLIIPGIIWGIQFCFYDYFIVDKGLGPIEALKRSSAITKGVKWDLFLFFLILSGINLLGALCLLIGLFVTIPTTMVALAFVYRKLMAQAENVQVPETSLEEGE
;
A
#
# COMPACT_ATOMS: atom_id res chain seq x y z
N MET A 1 20.61 -21.33 -0.29
CA MET A 1 20.20 -20.10 -1.01
C MET A 1 18.75 -20.29 -1.38
N THR A 2 17.83 -19.72 -0.61
CA THR A 2 16.40 -19.71 -0.96
C THR A 2 16.25 -18.86 -2.21
N ALA A 3 15.65 -19.41 -3.27
CA ALA A 3 15.33 -18.63 -4.46
C ALA A 3 14.40 -17.48 -4.01
N GLU A 4 14.91 -16.25 -3.98
CA GLU A 4 14.10 -15.07 -3.73
C GLU A 4 12.95 -15.08 -4.74
N LYS A 5 11.72 -15.17 -4.25
CA LYS A 5 10.55 -15.16 -5.13
C LYS A 5 10.41 -13.81 -5.84
N PHE A 6 10.98 -12.73 -5.32
CA PHE A 6 11.06 -11.45 -6.02
C PHE A 6 12.40 -10.77 -5.73
N SER A 7 12.94 -10.02 -6.68
CA SER A 7 14.16 -9.24 -6.46
C SER A 7 13.81 -7.88 -5.86
N ILE A 8 14.36 -7.61 -4.66
CA ILE A 8 14.22 -6.30 -3.98
C ILE A 8 14.79 -5.18 -4.85
N SER A 9 15.96 -5.42 -5.45
CA SER A 9 16.62 -4.45 -6.33
C SER A 9 15.78 -4.14 -7.56
N GLU A 10 15.20 -5.16 -8.21
CA GLU A 10 14.30 -4.99 -9.35
C GLU A 10 13.09 -4.12 -8.97
N ALA A 11 12.46 -4.38 -7.82
CA ALA A 11 11.30 -3.61 -7.35
C ALA A 11 11.65 -2.12 -7.10
N ILE A 12 12.78 -1.85 -6.45
CA ILE A 12 13.24 -0.48 -6.18
C ILE A 12 13.60 0.22 -7.48
N HIS A 13 14.31 -0.46 -8.40
CA HIS A 13 14.64 0.10 -9.71
C HIS A 13 13.39 0.41 -10.53
N PHE A 14 12.39 -0.48 -10.51
CA PHE A 14 11.11 -0.26 -11.17
C PHE A 14 10.39 0.97 -10.59
N GLY A 15 10.29 1.07 -9.27
CA GLY A 15 9.70 2.23 -8.60
C GLY A 15 10.43 3.54 -8.92
N TRP A 16 11.76 3.53 -8.88
CA TRP A 16 12.60 4.68 -9.15
C TRP A 16 12.49 5.15 -10.61
N ASN A 17 12.52 4.22 -11.56
CA ASN A 17 12.40 4.54 -12.98
C ASN A 17 10.99 5.06 -13.31
N THR A 18 9.95 4.47 -12.73
CA THR A 18 8.58 4.95 -12.88
C THR A 18 8.40 6.36 -12.33
N MET A 19 8.92 6.61 -11.12
CA MET A 19 8.90 7.93 -10.50
C MET A 19 9.61 8.97 -11.36
N LYS A 20 10.83 8.69 -11.84
CA LYS A 20 11.59 9.62 -12.70
C LYS A 20 10.84 9.94 -14.00
N SER A 21 10.30 8.92 -14.67
CA SER A 21 9.57 9.09 -15.93
C SER A 21 8.26 9.87 -15.77
N ASN A 22 7.72 9.94 -14.55
CA ASN A 22 6.44 10.59 -14.23
C ASN A 22 6.59 11.63 -13.10
N LEU A 23 7.75 12.26 -13.00
CA LEU A 23 8.12 13.08 -11.84
C LEU A 23 7.15 14.26 -11.62
N GLY A 24 6.75 14.95 -12.68
CA GLY A 24 5.77 16.04 -12.60
C GLY A 24 4.40 15.57 -12.10
N PHE A 25 3.96 14.36 -12.49
CA PHE A 25 2.71 13.78 -12.00
C PHE A 25 2.81 13.50 -10.50
N PHE A 26 3.87 12.84 -10.05
CA PHE A 26 4.03 12.50 -8.62
C PHE A 26 4.22 13.73 -7.74
N ILE A 27 4.98 14.73 -8.18
CA ILE A 27 5.08 16.00 -7.45
C ILE A 27 3.71 16.65 -7.32
N GLY A 28 2.96 16.77 -8.43
CA GLY A 28 1.60 17.31 -8.39
C GLY A 28 0.68 16.50 -7.47
N LEU A 29 0.78 15.18 -7.49
CA LEU A 29 0.00 14.26 -6.67
C LEU A 29 0.28 14.46 -5.17
N LEU A 30 1.55 14.52 -4.80
CA LEU A 30 1.96 14.70 -3.40
C LEU A 30 1.64 16.10 -2.89
N ILE A 31 1.81 17.14 -3.71
CA ILE A 31 1.39 18.50 -3.34
C ILE A 31 -0.13 18.52 -3.13
N LEU A 32 -0.91 17.92 -4.03
CA LEU A 32 -2.36 17.86 -3.88
C LEU A 32 -2.75 17.15 -2.59
N VAL A 33 -2.20 15.97 -2.32
CA VAL A 33 -2.47 15.22 -1.08
C VAL A 33 -2.05 16.02 0.16
N PHE A 34 -0.86 16.61 0.15
CA PHE A 34 -0.34 17.40 1.27
C PHE A 34 -1.21 18.63 1.57
N LEU A 35 -1.59 19.40 0.55
CA LEU A 35 -2.44 20.58 0.71
C LEU A 35 -3.83 20.18 1.22
N PHE A 36 -4.39 19.10 0.69
CA PHE A 36 -5.71 18.63 1.08
C PHE A 36 -5.74 18.15 2.54
N SER A 37 -4.75 17.36 2.96
CA SER A 37 -4.60 16.91 4.35
C SER A 37 -4.30 18.06 5.31
N SER A 38 -3.44 19.00 4.91
CA SER A 38 -3.12 20.17 5.74
C SER A 38 -4.34 21.06 5.97
N LEU A 39 -5.14 21.29 4.93
CA LEU A 39 -6.38 22.06 5.02
C LEU A 39 -7.38 21.40 5.97
N PHE A 40 -7.65 20.11 5.81
CA PHE A 40 -8.57 19.37 6.67
C PHE A 40 -8.11 19.37 8.13
N SER A 41 -6.81 19.17 8.38
CA SER A 41 -6.23 19.21 9.72
C SER A 41 -6.41 20.56 10.42
N ILE A 42 -6.17 21.67 9.71
CA ILE A 42 -6.38 23.03 10.24
C ILE A 42 -7.85 23.27 10.58
N ILE A 43 -8.78 22.85 9.70
CA ILE A 43 -10.22 22.99 9.94
C ILE A 43 -10.63 22.17 11.16
N ALA A 44 -10.16 20.92 11.29
CA ALA A 44 -10.45 20.07 12.45
C ALA A 44 -9.93 20.67 13.77
N ALA A 45 -8.73 21.24 13.77
CA ALA A 45 -8.17 21.91 14.94
C ALA A 45 -9.02 23.12 15.37
N LYS A 46 -9.35 24.01 14.42
CA LYS A 46 -10.20 25.18 14.69
C LYS A 46 -11.62 24.80 15.15
N ALA A 47 -12.19 23.76 14.55
CA ALA A 47 -13.47 23.23 14.95
C ALA A 47 -13.46 22.72 16.40
N THR A 48 -12.37 22.06 16.79
CA THR A 48 -12.18 21.55 18.16
C THR A 48 -12.04 22.68 19.18
N GLU A 49 -11.31 23.74 18.85
CA GLU A 49 -11.19 24.95 19.67
C GLU A 49 -12.56 25.61 19.92
N ALA A 50 -13.42 25.63 18.91
CA ALA A 50 -14.77 26.19 19.01
C ALA A 50 -15.73 25.28 19.79
N ASN A 51 -15.71 23.97 19.49
CA ASN A 51 -16.59 22.99 20.09
C ASN A 51 -16.03 21.57 19.90
N ILE A 52 -15.85 20.82 21.01
CA ILE A 52 -15.30 19.47 20.96
C ILE A 52 -16.11 18.50 20.07
N PHE A 53 -17.45 18.58 20.07
CA PHE A 53 -18.29 17.73 19.22
C PHE A 53 -18.10 18.06 17.74
N LEU A 54 -17.96 19.34 17.40
CA LEU A 54 -17.64 19.76 16.03
C LEU A 54 -16.26 19.25 15.63
N GLY A 55 -15.28 19.36 16.52
CA GLY A 55 -13.94 18.80 16.34
C GLY A 55 -13.96 17.30 16.02
N ILE A 56 -14.70 16.51 16.80
CA ILE A 56 -14.86 15.06 16.57
C ILE A 56 -15.41 14.78 15.17
N ILE A 57 -16.43 15.52 14.72
CA ILE A 57 -17.00 15.36 13.37
C ILE A 57 -15.94 15.60 12.29
N PHE A 58 -15.13 16.65 12.43
CA PHE A 58 -14.07 16.95 11.46
C PHE A 58 -12.93 15.94 11.50
N TYR A 59 -12.55 15.40 12.66
CA TYR A 59 -11.57 14.32 12.74
C TYR A 59 -12.07 13.03 12.07
N ILE A 60 -13.35 12.70 12.22
CA ILE A 60 -13.95 11.55 11.52
C ILE A 60 -13.94 11.80 10.00
N ALA A 61 -14.24 13.02 9.56
CA ALA A 61 -14.19 13.39 8.15
C ALA A 61 -12.76 13.30 7.57
N ASP A 62 -11.76 13.83 8.29
CA ASP A 62 -10.34 13.75 7.93
C ASP A 62 -9.85 12.30 7.85
N PHE A 63 -10.21 11.47 8.85
CA PHE A 63 -9.90 10.04 8.83
C PHE A 63 -10.53 9.34 7.62
N SER A 64 -11.79 9.63 7.32
CA SER A 64 -12.50 9.03 6.19
C SER A 64 -11.85 9.41 4.86
N LEU A 65 -11.47 10.68 4.73
CA LEU A 65 -10.74 11.21 3.58
C LEU A 65 -9.36 10.58 3.41
N SER A 66 -8.62 10.39 4.50
CA SER A 66 -7.31 9.72 4.49
C SER A 66 -7.40 8.29 3.94
N ILE A 67 -8.46 7.56 4.28
CA ILE A 67 -8.73 6.23 3.71
C ILE A 67 -8.99 6.33 2.20
N ILE A 68 -9.82 7.26 1.76
CA ILE A 68 -10.12 7.45 0.33
C ILE A 68 -8.84 7.75 -0.45
N ILE A 69 -8.00 8.66 0.06
CA ILE A 69 -6.70 8.96 -0.54
C ILE A 69 -5.82 7.71 -0.59
N SER A 70 -5.78 6.91 0.48
CA SER A 70 -4.98 5.67 0.54
C SER A 70 -5.40 4.66 -0.53
N ILE A 71 -6.70 4.42 -0.68
CA ILE A 71 -7.27 3.58 -1.75
C ILE A 71 -6.84 4.09 -3.12
N GLY A 72 -6.96 5.40 -3.33
CA GLY A 72 -6.58 6.06 -4.57
C GLY A 72 -5.09 5.94 -4.91
N LEU A 73 -4.21 6.09 -3.92
CA LEU A 73 -2.77 5.93 -4.08
C LEU A 73 -2.39 4.49 -4.45
N VAL A 74 -2.98 3.50 -3.79
CA VAL A 74 -2.83 2.08 -4.15
C VAL A 74 -3.27 1.85 -5.60
N LYS A 75 -4.43 2.41 -6.01
CA LYS A 75 -4.91 2.28 -7.40
C LYS A 75 -3.93 2.89 -8.39
N ILE A 76 -3.43 4.08 -8.13
CA ILE A 76 -2.44 4.75 -8.99
C ILE A 76 -1.15 3.93 -9.10
N ALA A 77 -0.67 3.37 -8.00
CA ALA A 77 0.53 2.54 -7.98
C ALA A 77 0.36 1.29 -8.85
N LEU A 78 -0.78 0.60 -8.70
CA LEU A 78 -1.14 -0.56 -9.53
C LEU A 78 -1.18 -0.21 -11.02
N ARG A 79 -1.79 0.93 -11.39
CA ARG A 79 -1.85 1.37 -12.80
C ARG A 79 -0.47 1.52 -13.42
N PHE A 80 0.50 2.08 -12.70
CA PHE A 80 1.87 2.18 -13.20
C PHE A 80 2.53 0.80 -13.37
N CYS A 81 2.25 -0.16 -12.49
CA CYS A 81 2.69 -1.54 -12.67
C CYS A 81 2.02 -2.20 -13.89
N ASP A 82 0.80 -1.79 -14.23
CA ASP A 82 0.02 -2.28 -15.37
C ASP A 82 0.35 -1.54 -16.68
N ASN A 83 1.44 -0.75 -16.71
CA ASN A 83 1.86 0.12 -17.82
C ASN A 83 0.82 1.17 -18.24
N GLU A 84 -0.10 1.52 -17.34
CA GLU A 84 -1.04 2.62 -17.52
C GLU A 84 -0.49 3.93 -16.90
N LYS A 85 -1.05 5.06 -17.31
CA LYS A 85 -0.74 6.37 -16.72
C LYS A 85 -1.66 6.64 -15.53
N GLY A 86 -1.08 7.05 -14.41
CA GLY A 86 -1.84 7.54 -13.26
C GLY A 86 -2.65 8.79 -13.61
N ARG A 87 -3.85 8.93 -13.01
CA ARG A 87 -4.71 10.12 -13.16
C ARG A 87 -5.05 10.65 -11.77
N PHE A 88 -5.10 11.98 -11.62
CA PHE A 88 -5.54 12.60 -10.36
C PHE A 88 -6.96 12.19 -9.95
N ALA A 89 -7.84 11.96 -10.92
CA ALA A 89 -9.19 11.45 -10.67
C ALA A 89 -9.20 10.05 -10.02
N ASP A 90 -8.13 9.27 -10.18
CA ASP A 90 -8.04 7.94 -9.59
C ASP A 90 -7.99 8.00 -8.06
N LEU A 91 -7.51 9.11 -7.49
CA LEU A 91 -7.49 9.35 -6.03
C LEU A 91 -8.86 9.15 -5.38
N PHE A 92 -9.92 9.55 -6.07
CA PHE A 92 -11.28 9.52 -5.56
C PHE A 92 -12.17 8.51 -6.30
N SER A 93 -11.64 7.82 -7.31
CA SER A 93 -12.42 6.92 -8.18
C SER A 93 -12.96 5.67 -7.48
N GLN A 94 -12.25 5.22 -6.45
CA GLN A 94 -12.50 3.94 -5.77
C GLN A 94 -13.18 4.13 -4.40
N TYR A 95 -13.84 5.27 -4.17
CA TYR A 95 -14.58 5.52 -2.92
C TYR A 95 -15.61 4.45 -2.55
N PRO A 96 -16.25 3.68 -3.47
CA PRO A 96 -17.17 2.61 -3.09
C PRO A 96 -16.50 1.47 -2.30
N LEU A 97 -15.17 1.31 -2.42
CA LEU A 97 -14.41 0.32 -1.67
C LEU A 97 -14.13 0.75 -0.22
N PHE A 98 -14.50 1.98 0.16
CA PHE A 98 -14.27 2.53 1.50
C PHE A 98 -14.69 1.60 2.63
N PRO A 99 -15.90 0.99 2.65
CA PRO A 99 -16.30 0.14 3.77
C PRO A 99 -15.45 -1.12 3.88
N GLN A 100 -15.12 -1.75 2.73
CA GLN A 100 -14.28 -2.94 2.70
C GLN A 100 -12.86 -2.62 3.18
N TYR A 101 -12.29 -1.51 2.71
CA TYR A 101 -10.98 -1.04 3.11
C TYR A 101 -10.93 -0.72 4.60
N LEU A 102 -11.89 0.05 5.12
CA LEU A 102 -11.98 0.41 6.53
C LEU A 102 -12.03 -0.84 7.43
N VAL A 103 -12.92 -1.79 7.12
CA VAL A 103 -13.03 -3.03 7.90
C VAL A 103 -11.74 -3.85 7.76
N GLY A 104 -11.14 -3.92 6.57
CA GLY A 104 -9.86 -4.58 6.33
C GLY A 104 -8.74 -3.98 7.18
N SER A 105 -8.63 -2.65 7.23
CA SER A 105 -7.64 -1.93 8.03
C SER A 105 -7.83 -2.15 9.52
N ILE A 106 -9.07 -2.17 10.00
CA ILE A 106 -9.38 -2.47 11.41
C ILE A 106 -8.98 -3.91 11.75
N LEU A 107 -9.36 -4.89 10.92
CA LEU A 107 -9.01 -6.29 11.15
C LEU A 107 -7.49 -6.50 11.12
N TYR A 108 -6.80 -5.92 10.13
CA TYR A 108 -5.34 -5.94 10.05
C TYR A 108 -4.70 -5.34 11.29
N GLY A 109 -5.16 -4.15 11.70
CA GLY A 109 -4.67 -3.46 12.90
C GLY A 109 -4.86 -4.29 14.17
N LEU A 110 -6.04 -4.90 14.35
CA LEU A 110 -6.32 -5.77 15.50
C LEU A 110 -5.42 -7.02 15.53
N ILE A 111 -5.18 -7.64 14.37
CA ILE A 111 -4.28 -8.79 14.26
C ILE A 111 -2.86 -8.39 14.67
N VAL A 112 -2.31 -7.31 14.08
CA VAL A 112 -0.95 -6.83 14.38
C VAL A 112 -0.83 -6.40 15.84
N PHE A 113 -1.84 -5.73 16.37
CA PHE A 113 -1.89 -5.31 17.77
C PHE A 113 -1.90 -6.50 18.73
N ALA A 114 -2.76 -7.49 18.50
CA ALA A 114 -2.80 -8.72 19.28
C ALA A 114 -1.46 -9.48 19.21
N GLY A 115 -0.85 -9.54 18.02
CA GLY A 115 0.48 -10.12 17.84
C GLY A 115 1.52 -9.42 18.68
N THR A 116 1.54 -8.08 18.63
CA THR A 116 2.49 -7.24 19.37
C THR A 116 2.31 -7.34 20.89
N ILE A 117 1.07 -7.42 21.39
CA ILE A 117 0.78 -7.66 22.81
C ILE A 117 1.32 -9.01 23.26
N LEU A 118 1.15 -10.05 22.44
CA LEU A 118 1.65 -11.38 22.76
C LEU A 118 3.17 -11.34 22.85
N LEU A 119 3.85 -10.87 21.80
CA LEU A 119 5.28 -10.58 21.70
C LEU A 119 5.54 -9.70 20.44
N ILE A 120 6.59 -8.87 20.43
CA ILE A 120 6.92 -8.00 19.28
C ILE A 120 7.10 -8.81 17.97
N ILE A 121 7.74 -9.98 18.06
CA ILE A 121 8.07 -10.83 16.90
C ILE A 121 6.79 -11.33 16.17
N PRO A 122 5.81 -11.96 16.83
CA PRO A 122 4.50 -12.27 16.23
C PRO A 122 3.81 -11.09 15.55
N GLY A 123 3.87 -9.89 16.15
CA GLY A 123 3.33 -8.66 15.55
C GLY A 123 3.94 -8.37 14.18
N ILE A 124 5.28 -8.44 14.07
CA ILE A 124 6.00 -8.26 12.80
C ILE A 124 5.63 -9.35 11.79
N ILE A 125 5.60 -10.62 12.22
CA ILE A 125 5.30 -11.76 11.34
C ILE A 125 3.90 -11.64 10.75
N TRP A 126 2.90 -11.27 11.55
CA TRP A 126 1.53 -11.08 11.07
C TRP A 126 1.38 -9.80 10.25
N GLY A 127 2.07 -8.72 10.61
CA GLY A 127 2.12 -7.51 9.80
C GLY A 127 2.58 -7.81 8.38
N ILE A 128 3.68 -8.54 8.23
CA ILE A 128 4.18 -8.97 6.91
C ILE A 128 3.22 -9.96 6.23
N GLN A 129 2.63 -10.89 6.97
CA GLN A 129 1.72 -11.88 6.40
C GLN A 129 0.50 -11.23 5.74
N PHE A 130 0.00 -10.16 6.34
CA PHE A 130 -1.24 -9.51 5.92
C PHE A 130 -1.01 -8.18 5.19
N CYS A 131 0.22 -7.77 4.90
CA CYS A 131 0.55 -6.44 4.37
C CYS A 131 -0.04 -6.08 3.01
N PHE A 132 -0.56 -7.04 2.23
CA PHE A 132 -1.15 -6.80 0.91
C PHE A 132 -2.69 -6.84 0.91
N TYR A 133 -3.34 -6.85 2.08
CA TYR A 133 -4.80 -6.90 2.17
C TYR A 133 -5.47 -5.71 1.44
N ASP A 134 -4.90 -4.52 1.56
CA ASP A 134 -5.34 -3.29 0.91
C ASP A 134 -5.23 -3.41 -0.62
N TYR A 135 -4.11 -3.92 -1.14
CA TYR A 135 -3.94 -4.19 -2.57
C TYR A 135 -5.01 -5.16 -3.10
N PHE A 136 -5.34 -6.22 -2.37
CA PHE A 136 -6.40 -7.16 -2.76
C PHE A 136 -7.80 -6.54 -2.77
N ILE A 137 -8.09 -5.63 -1.84
CA ILE A 137 -9.36 -4.88 -1.84
C ILE A 137 -9.41 -3.96 -3.06
N VAL A 138 -8.35 -3.20 -3.33
CA VAL A 138 -8.32 -2.21 -4.42
C VAL A 138 -8.23 -2.84 -5.81
N ASP A 139 -7.43 -3.88 -5.98
CA ASP A 139 -7.21 -4.53 -7.27
C ASP A 139 -8.34 -5.49 -7.65
N LYS A 140 -8.84 -6.27 -6.68
CA LYS A 140 -9.76 -7.37 -6.92
C LYS A 140 -11.16 -7.17 -6.31
N GLY A 141 -11.40 -6.06 -5.62
CA GLY A 141 -12.71 -5.77 -4.99
C GLY A 141 -13.09 -6.77 -3.90
N LEU A 142 -12.11 -7.44 -3.30
CA LEU A 142 -12.36 -8.52 -2.35
C LEU A 142 -12.90 -7.98 -1.02
N GLY A 143 -13.73 -8.79 -0.38
CA GLY A 143 -14.13 -8.55 1.01
C GLY A 143 -12.92 -8.64 1.96
N PRO A 144 -12.97 -7.97 3.12
CA PRO A 144 -11.81 -7.77 4.00
C PRO A 144 -11.18 -9.07 4.51
N ILE A 145 -12.00 -10.07 4.86
CA ILE A 145 -11.51 -11.39 5.32
C ILE A 145 -10.81 -12.14 4.17
N GLU A 146 -11.41 -12.11 2.98
CA GLU A 146 -10.84 -12.79 1.81
C GLU A 146 -9.54 -12.11 1.37
N ALA A 147 -9.48 -10.78 1.41
CA ALA A 147 -8.26 -10.02 1.14
C ALA A 147 -7.11 -10.39 2.09
N LEU A 148 -7.39 -10.54 3.40
CA LEU A 148 -6.40 -11.01 4.38
C LEU A 148 -5.92 -12.44 4.09
N LYS A 149 -6.84 -13.35 3.75
CA LYS A 149 -6.49 -14.73 3.36
C LYS A 149 -5.59 -14.75 2.13
N ARG A 150 -5.92 -13.96 1.10
CA ARG A 150 -5.13 -13.84 -0.12
C ARG A 150 -3.76 -13.23 0.12
N SER A 151 -3.67 -12.18 0.94
CA SER A 151 -2.37 -11.64 1.38
C SER A 151 -1.53 -12.72 2.08
N SER A 152 -2.13 -13.46 3.01
CA SER A 152 -1.43 -14.55 3.70
C SER A 152 -0.94 -15.65 2.77
N ALA A 153 -1.66 -15.92 1.67
CA ALA A 153 -1.29 -16.94 0.70
C ALA A 153 -0.05 -16.50 -0.11
N ILE A 154 -0.05 -15.28 -0.64
CA ILE A 154 1.05 -14.79 -1.49
C ILE A 154 2.32 -14.46 -0.71
N THR A 155 2.21 -14.17 0.59
CA THR A 155 3.36 -13.89 1.46
C THR A 155 3.98 -15.15 2.07
N LYS A 156 3.35 -16.33 1.87
CA LYS A 156 3.86 -17.59 2.41
C LYS A 156 5.18 -17.99 1.74
N GLY A 157 6.19 -18.22 2.57
CA GLY A 157 7.53 -18.61 2.15
C GLY A 157 8.44 -17.45 1.70
N VAL A 158 8.00 -16.20 1.82
CA VAL A 158 8.78 -14.99 1.43
C VAL A 158 8.80 -13.92 2.51
N LYS A 159 8.37 -14.25 3.74
CA LYS A 159 8.24 -13.28 4.82
C LYS A 159 9.57 -12.59 5.16
N TRP A 160 10.68 -13.33 5.07
CA TRP A 160 12.00 -12.78 5.33
C TRP A 160 12.42 -11.77 4.25
N ASP A 161 12.20 -12.10 2.98
CA ASP A 161 12.49 -11.21 1.86
C ASP A 161 11.63 -9.94 1.94
N LEU A 162 10.34 -10.08 2.31
CA LEU A 162 9.44 -8.95 2.56
C LEU A 162 9.88 -8.11 3.77
N PHE A 163 10.36 -8.73 4.85
CA PHE A 163 10.91 -8.00 5.99
C PHE A 163 12.09 -7.12 5.57
N LEU A 164 13.06 -7.69 4.85
CA LEU A 164 14.21 -6.95 4.33
C LEU A 164 13.79 -5.86 3.34
N PHE A 165 12.81 -6.15 2.48
CA PHE A 165 12.22 -5.18 1.57
C PHE A 165 11.65 -3.96 2.32
N PHE A 166 10.79 -4.19 3.32
CA PHE A 166 10.23 -3.10 4.13
C PHE A 166 11.30 -2.33 4.91
N LEU A 167 12.35 -3.01 5.39
CA LEU A 167 13.48 -2.36 6.04
C LEU A 167 14.24 -1.43 5.09
N ILE A 168 14.49 -1.88 3.85
CA ILE A 168 15.15 -1.07 2.82
C ILE A 168 14.26 0.11 2.39
N LEU A 169 12.96 -0.11 2.14
CA LEU A 169 12.02 0.96 1.82
C LEU A 169 11.96 2.01 2.94
N SER A 170 11.97 1.57 4.20
CA SER A 170 12.00 2.47 5.36
C SER A 170 13.30 3.28 5.40
N GLY A 171 14.45 2.66 5.13
CA GLY A 171 15.73 3.35 5.03
C GLY A 171 15.76 4.38 3.89
N ILE A 172 15.23 4.04 2.71
CA ILE A 172 15.11 4.96 1.56
C ILE A 172 14.26 6.18 1.94
N ASN A 173 13.10 5.98 2.56
CA ASN A 173 12.22 7.07 2.98
C ASN A 173 12.86 7.91 4.11
N LEU A 174 13.59 7.30 5.04
CA LEU A 174 14.33 8.01 6.07
C LEU A 174 15.42 8.91 5.47
N LEU A 175 16.20 8.40 4.51
CA LEU A 175 17.19 9.21 3.78
C LEU A 175 16.51 10.36 3.01
N GLY A 176 15.36 10.09 2.38
CA GLY A 176 14.55 11.11 1.73
C GLY A 176 14.08 12.21 2.68
N ALA A 177 13.68 11.86 3.91
CA ALA A 177 13.31 12.82 4.94
C ALA A 177 14.51 13.67 5.40
N LEU A 178 15.68 13.05 5.57
CA LEU A 178 16.92 13.74 5.97
C LEU A 178 17.40 14.74 4.89
N CYS A 179 17.05 14.54 3.62
CA CYS A 179 17.26 15.50 2.54
C CYS A 179 16.23 16.65 2.55
N LEU A 180 16.08 17.33 3.68
CA LEU A 180 15.19 18.50 3.89
C LEU A 180 13.72 18.26 3.52
N LEU A 181 13.21 17.02 3.68
CA LEU A 181 11.88 16.58 3.25
C LEU A 181 11.62 16.64 1.72
N ILE A 182 12.44 17.35 0.94
CA ILE A 182 12.37 17.38 -0.53
C ILE A 182 12.61 15.99 -1.09
N GLY A 183 13.49 15.20 -0.47
CA GLY A 183 13.72 13.81 -0.84
C GLY A 183 12.46 12.94 -0.75
N LEU A 184 11.49 13.26 0.13
CA LEU A 184 10.23 12.51 0.24
C LEU A 184 9.37 12.58 -1.01
N PHE A 185 9.46 13.67 -1.79
CA PHE A 185 8.77 13.79 -3.07
C PHE A 185 9.25 12.77 -4.11
N VAL A 186 10.41 12.17 -3.87
CA VAL A 186 11.06 11.19 -4.74
C VAL A 186 10.92 9.79 -4.14
N THR A 187 11.13 9.65 -2.84
CA THR A 187 11.16 8.34 -2.18
C THR A 187 9.76 7.76 -1.96
N ILE A 188 8.77 8.57 -1.55
CA ILE A 188 7.39 8.10 -1.35
C ILE A 188 6.85 7.42 -2.62
N PRO A 189 6.82 8.08 -3.81
CA PRO A 189 6.28 7.47 -5.01
C PRO A 189 7.12 6.28 -5.48
N THR A 190 8.45 6.33 -5.29
CA THR A 190 9.34 5.18 -5.54
C THR A 190 8.92 3.96 -4.71
N THR A 191 8.74 4.13 -3.39
CA THR A 191 8.38 3.04 -2.48
C THR A 191 6.95 2.54 -2.70
N MET A 192 6.02 3.44 -3.03
CA MET A 192 4.64 3.10 -3.35
C MET A 192 4.55 2.22 -4.60
N VAL A 193 5.24 2.60 -5.68
CA VAL A 193 5.28 1.80 -6.92
C VAL A 193 6.07 0.50 -6.72
N ALA A 194 7.18 0.52 -5.97
CA ALA A 194 7.94 -0.68 -5.66
C ALA A 194 7.09 -1.71 -4.90
N LEU A 195 6.28 -1.27 -3.94
CA LEU A 195 5.39 -2.16 -3.18
C LEU A 195 4.29 -2.76 -4.07
N ALA A 196 3.70 -1.96 -4.96
CA ALA A 196 2.74 -2.45 -5.97
C ALA A 196 3.37 -3.46 -6.94
N PHE A 197 4.63 -3.26 -7.31
CA PHE A 197 5.37 -4.20 -8.16
C PHE A 197 5.59 -5.54 -7.47
N VAL A 198 5.99 -5.54 -6.19
CA VAL A 198 6.14 -6.77 -5.40
C VAL A 198 4.80 -7.49 -5.26
N TYR A 199 3.71 -6.76 -5.00
CA TYR A 199 2.36 -7.32 -4.98
C TYR A 199 2.03 -8.07 -6.29
N ARG A 200 2.23 -7.41 -7.45
CA ARG A 200 1.98 -8.01 -8.77
C ARG A 200 2.82 -9.27 -9.02
N LYS A 201 4.12 -9.23 -8.69
CA LYS A 201 5.03 -10.39 -8.85
C LYS A 201 4.60 -11.57 -7.97
N LEU A 202 4.31 -11.34 -6.70
CA LEU A 202 3.90 -12.39 -5.77
C LEU A 202 2.54 -12.99 -6.14
N MET A 203 1.60 -12.17 -6.61
CA MET A 203 0.32 -12.64 -7.14
C MET A 203 0.50 -13.54 -8.36
N ALA A 204 1.23 -13.08 -9.38
CA ALA A 204 1.44 -13.85 -10.60
C ALA A 204 2.08 -15.23 -10.31
N GLN A 205 3.00 -15.29 -9.35
CA GLN A 205 3.59 -16.57 -8.93
C GLN A 205 2.60 -17.48 -8.20
N ALA A 206 1.75 -16.93 -7.35
CA ALA A 206 0.72 -17.72 -6.68
C ALA A 206 -0.30 -18.28 -7.66
N GLU A 207 -0.60 -17.55 -8.75
CA GLU A 207 -1.43 -18.03 -9.86
C GLU A 207 -0.73 -19.16 -10.65
N ASN A 208 0.55 -19.00 -10.98
CA ASN A 208 1.32 -20.03 -11.70
C ASN A 208 1.48 -21.34 -10.92
N VAL A 209 1.50 -21.31 -9.58
CA VAL A 209 1.55 -22.53 -8.75
C VAL A 209 0.19 -23.26 -8.74
N GLN A 210 -0.92 -22.58 -9.06
CA GLN A 210 -2.25 -23.17 -9.08
C GLN A 210 -2.64 -23.79 -10.43
N VAL A 211 -1.88 -23.51 -11.51
CA VAL A 211 -2.07 -24.11 -12.84
C VAL A 211 -0.95 -25.13 -13.06
N PRO A 212 -1.16 -26.45 -12.86
CA PRO A 212 -0.14 -27.46 -13.12
C PRO A 212 0.08 -27.62 -14.64
N GLU A 213 1.30 -27.98 -15.03
CA GLU A 213 1.71 -28.36 -16.41
C GLU A 213 0.89 -29.49 -17.06
N THR A 214 -0.08 -30.08 -16.35
CA THR A 214 -0.93 -31.19 -16.82
C THR A 214 -1.85 -30.84 -17.99
N SER A 215 -1.97 -29.56 -18.39
CA SER A 215 -2.77 -29.16 -19.56
C SER A 215 -2.00 -29.22 -20.89
N LEU A 216 -0.69 -29.50 -20.87
CA LEU A 216 0.12 -29.60 -22.08
C LEU A 216 0.38 -31.04 -22.55
N GLU A 217 0.03 -32.06 -21.75
CA GLU A 217 0.21 -33.49 -22.13
C GLU A 217 -1.06 -34.17 -22.67
N GLU A 218 -2.24 -33.53 -22.63
CA GLU A 218 -3.49 -34.13 -23.16
C GLU A 218 -3.78 -33.72 -24.63
N GLY A 219 -2.79 -33.16 -25.33
CA GLY A 219 -2.95 -32.57 -26.67
C GLY A 219 -2.04 -33.09 -27.77
N GLU A 220 -1.40 -34.26 -27.61
CA GLU A 220 -0.65 -34.96 -28.68
C GLU A 220 -1.23 -36.34 -28.99
#